data_AF-A0A094BA55-F1
#
_entry.id   AF-A0A094BA55-F1
#
_cell.length_a   1.000
_cell.length_b   1.000
_cell.length_c   1.000
_cell.angle_alpha   90.00
_cell.angle_beta   90.00
_cell.angle_gamma   90.00
#
_symmetry.space_group_name_H-M   'P 1'
#
loop_
_entity.id
_entity.type
_entity.pdbx_description
1 polymer ?
#
loop_
_entity_poly.entity_id
_entity_poly.type
_entity_poly.pdbx_seq_one_letter_code
_entity_poly.pdbx_strand_id
1 'polypeptide(L)'
;MMETKSPIVQLPAGKETVTVKLINAVNFGPAILNRFMAPPVPSVTTHKTHSPSLCFLIEHGSGRKLVWDLGIRKDYDNYAPSIATYIPTTNYDIQVKVNVIDILEENGIRGSEIEAVIWSHWHWDHIGDPSTFPPTTDLVVGAGFKEAMLPGAPANPESPIRESDYAGRNLREISFDGPHSLRIGRFPAFDYFGDGSFYLLDSPGHAVGHLCGLARTTTGPDTFILLGGDVCHYPGIFRPSEHLPVPESISPHPCNPQSDLPFCPGSAFDDLQKSRGRKPTDTLYDMTYGLDIPLATTTVGHLQDLDCNENVFVIIAHDGSVRDGVDHFPKSLNAWKEKGWGNMLSHLQASTSDTHMATMQLQNKEHCRINTDIAARKIGSTERAGVLDVPHYGSPDWDCLLGPESGKSASGLPSGCQPLGARPSATTPHFDPAMYLIVVVLKLDP
;
A
#
# COMPACT_ATOMS: atom_id res chain seq x y z
N MET A 1 -11.74 -24.67 18.95
CA MET A 1 -12.82 -23.78 18.50
C MET A 1 -12.42 -22.39 18.96
N MET A 2 -11.97 -21.51 18.06
CA MET A 2 -11.77 -20.11 18.40
C MET A 2 -13.13 -19.52 18.76
N GLU A 3 -13.26 -18.90 19.93
CA GLU A 3 -14.43 -18.10 20.25
C GLU A 3 -14.60 -17.05 19.15
N THR A 4 -15.70 -17.13 18.41
CA THR A 4 -16.07 -16.09 17.44
C THR A 4 -16.39 -14.84 18.23
N LYS A 5 -15.41 -13.95 18.41
CA LYS A 5 -15.64 -12.60 18.89
C LYS A 5 -16.74 -11.98 18.02
N SER A 6 -17.76 -11.39 18.66
CA SER A 6 -18.79 -10.68 17.92
C SER A 6 -18.16 -9.60 17.04
N PRO A 7 -18.61 -9.43 15.78
CA PRO A 7 -18.04 -8.44 14.89
C PRO A 7 -18.19 -7.04 15.50
N ILE A 8 -17.12 -6.25 15.43
CA ILE A 8 -17.07 -4.89 16.00
C ILE A 8 -18.04 -3.97 15.27
N VAL A 9 -18.15 -4.15 13.95
CA VAL A 9 -19.10 -3.44 13.11
C VAL A 9 -20.26 -4.32 12.73
N GLN A 10 -21.47 -3.87 13.06
CA GLN A 10 -22.70 -4.39 12.49
C GLN A 10 -22.82 -3.92 11.03
N LEU A 11 -22.75 -4.86 10.10
CA LEU A 11 -22.96 -4.58 8.68
C LEU A 11 -24.44 -4.26 8.42
N PRO A 12 -24.74 -3.33 7.50
CA PRO A 12 -26.12 -2.97 7.19
C PRO A 12 -26.85 -4.16 6.55
N ALA A 13 -28.08 -4.42 6.98
CA ALA A 13 -28.94 -5.39 6.33
C ALA A 13 -29.38 -4.89 4.95
N GLY A 14 -29.62 -5.80 4.01
CA GLY A 14 -30.08 -5.47 2.67
C GLY A 14 -30.49 -6.71 1.89
N LYS A 15 -31.16 -6.52 0.76
CA LYS A 15 -31.59 -7.61 -0.13
C LYS A 15 -31.00 -7.52 -1.53
N GLU A 16 -30.49 -6.35 -1.89
CA GLU A 16 -29.90 -6.08 -3.19
C GLU A 16 -28.38 -6.17 -3.12
N THR A 17 -27.77 -6.64 -4.20
CA THR A 17 -26.31 -6.76 -4.36
C THR A 17 -25.85 -6.03 -5.60
N VAL A 18 -24.55 -5.72 -5.64
CA VAL A 18 -23.86 -5.30 -6.85
C VAL A 18 -22.83 -6.33 -7.26
N THR A 19 -22.56 -6.43 -8.56
CA THR A 19 -21.42 -7.18 -9.09
C THR A 19 -20.20 -6.27 -9.10
N VAL A 20 -19.11 -6.70 -8.46
CA VAL A 20 -17.82 -5.98 -8.45
C VAL A 20 -16.84 -6.70 -9.36
N LYS A 21 -16.17 -5.97 -10.26
CA LYS A 21 -15.17 -6.51 -11.18
C LYS A 21 -13.91 -5.64 -11.16
N LEU A 22 -12.76 -6.24 -10.85
CA LEU A 22 -11.49 -5.53 -10.79
C LEU A 22 -10.95 -5.22 -12.18
N ILE A 23 -10.57 -3.97 -12.42
CA ILE A 23 -9.88 -3.51 -13.63
C ILE A 23 -8.48 -3.05 -13.23
N ASN A 24 -7.46 -3.71 -13.79
CA ASN A 24 -6.07 -3.35 -13.57
C ASN A 24 -5.46 -2.79 -14.86
N ALA A 25 -5.64 -1.48 -15.11
CA ALA A 25 -5.08 -0.81 -16.28
C ALA A 25 -3.62 -0.34 -16.07
N VAL A 26 -3.21 -0.20 -14.80
CA VAL A 26 -2.03 0.57 -14.41
C VAL A 26 -1.16 -0.18 -13.43
N ASN A 27 0.14 -0.20 -13.69
CA ASN A 27 1.16 -0.63 -12.73
C ASN A 27 2.30 0.40 -12.74
N PHE A 28 2.80 0.84 -11.59
CA PHE A 28 3.85 1.84 -11.50
C PHE A 28 4.79 1.60 -10.32
N GLY A 29 6.01 2.13 -10.38
CA GLY A 29 6.98 1.99 -9.29
C GLY A 29 8.42 2.19 -9.75
N PRO A 30 9.42 1.85 -8.92
CA PRO A 30 9.28 1.23 -7.60
C PRO A 30 8.75 2.22 -6.56
N ALA A 31 7.84 1.78 -5.69
CA ALA A 31 7.42 2.58 -4.55
C ALA A 31 8.57 2.67 -3.53
N ILE A 32 9.02 3.90 -3.20
CA ILE A 32 10.08 4.15 -2.21
C ILE A 32 9.41 4.26 -0.84
N LEU A 33 9.59 3.24 0.02
CA LEU A 33 8.73 3.05 1.19
C LEU A 33 8.82 4.17 2.22
N ASN A 34 10.01 4.72 2.43
CA ASN A 34 10.20 5.81 3.41
C ASN A 34 9.49 7.12 3.04
N ARG A 35 8.93 7.24 1.83
CA ARG A 35 8.05 8.35 1.45
C ARG A 35 6.64 8.18 2.00
N PHE A 36 6.18 6.95 2.16
CA PHE A 36 4.78 6.63 2.44
C PHE A 36 4.54 6.08 3.85
N MET A 37 5.56 5.43 4.43
CA MET A 37 5.38 4.65 5.64
C MET A 37 6.64 4.57 6.53
N ALA A 38 6.43 4.45 7.83
CA ALA A 38 7.46 4.34 8.86
C ALA A 38 6.96 3.44 10.01
N PRO A 39 7.79 2.98 10.96
CA PRO A 39 9.24 2.93 10.89
C PRO A 39 9.72 1.93 9.83
N PRO A 40 10.93 2.11 9.27
CA PRO A 40 11.45 1.24 8.23
C PRO A 40 11.56 -0.21 8.70
N VAL A 41 11.25 -1.15 7.81
CA VAL A 41 11.64 -2.55 7.99
C VAL A 41 13.07 -2.71 7.47
N PRO A 42 14.00 -3.29 8.27
CA PRO A 42 15.39 -3.42 7.86
C PRO A 42 15.54 -4.09 6.49
N SER A 43 16.34 -3.47 5.62
CA SER A 43 16.64 -3.95 4.25
C SER A 43 15.47 -3.96 3.26
N VAL A 44 14.33 -3.36 3.63
CA VAL A 44 13.20 -3.12 2.72
C VAL A 44 13.08 -1.62 2.50
N THR A 45 13.60 -1.14 1.37
CA THR A 45 13.57 0.29 1.00
C THR A 45 12.61 0.59 -0.13
N THR A 46 12.25 -0.43 -0.93
CA THR A 46 11.33 -0.32 -2.07
C THR A 46 10.49 -1.58 -2.20
N HIS A 47 9.25 -1.47 -2.68
CA HIS A 47 8.55 -2.63 -3.23
C HIS A 47 9.17 -2.99 -4.59
N LYS A 48 9.65 -4.23 -4.72
CA LYS A 48 10.33 -4.71 -5.93
C LYS A 48 9.37 -4.91 -7.11
N THR A 49 8.09 -5.14 -6.82
CA THR A 49 7.03 -5.24 -7.82
C THR A 49 6.38 -3.87 -7.98
N HIS A 50 6.04 -3.50 -9.22
CA HIS A 50 5.18 -2.34 -9.47
C HIS A 50 3.89 -2.44 -8.65
N SER A 51 3.50 -1.34 -8.05
CA SER A 51 2.20 -1.20 -7.39
C SER A 51 1.11 -1.03 -8.45
N PRO A 52 -0.06 -1.66 -8.31
CA PRO A 52 -1.19 -1.36 -9.17
C PRO A 52 -1.77 0.03 -8.85
N SER A 53 -2.60 0.57 -9.74
CA SER A 53 -3.70 1.45 -9.35
C SER A 53 -5.00 0.77 -9.75
N LEU A 54 -5.66 0.14 -8.76
CA LEU A 54 -6.82 -0.72 -8.97
C LEU A 54 -8.10 0.10 -9.17
N CYS A 55 -8.79 -0.16 -10.27
CA CYS A 55 -10.09 0.42 -10.59
C CYS A 55 -11.16 -0.68 -10.55
N PHE A 56 -12.45 -0.31 -10.47
CA PHE A 56 -13.52 -1.33 -10.43
C PHE A 56 -14.72 -0.93 -11.27
N LEU A 57 -15.28 -1.90 -11.98
CA LEU A 57 -16.64 -1.79 -12.51
C LEU A 57 -17.62 -2.36 -11.48
N ILE A 58 -18.66 -1.58 -11.19
CA ILE A 58 -19.75 -1.95 -10.29
C ILE A 58 -21.04 -2.00 -11.11
N GLU A 59 -21.70 -3.15 -11.13
CA GLU A 59 -22.96 -3.35 -11.86
C GLU A 59 -24.10 -3.66 -10.90
N HIS A 60 -25.16 -2.86 -10.98
CA HIS A 60 -26.37 -3.06 -10.20
C HIS A 60 -27.38 -3.93 -10.97
N GLY A 61 -28.21 -4.70 -10.24
CA GLY A 61 -29.23 -5.57 -10.85
C GLY A 61 -30.25 -4.85 -11.75
N SER A 62 -30.42 -3.54 -11.57
CA SER A 62 -31.24 -2.69 -12.44
C SER A 62 -30.60 -2.34 -13.79
N GLY A 63 -29.36 -2.75 -14.04
CA GLY A 63 -28.59 -2.43 -15.26
C GLY A 63 -27.76 -1.13 -15.18
N ARG A 64 -27.82 -0.40 -14.05
CA ARG A 64 -26.98 0.78 -13.80
C ARG A 64 -25.53 0.34 -13.54
N LYS A 65 -24.56 1.09 -14.08
CA LYS A 65 -23.13 0.77 -13.98
C LYS A 65 -22.33 1.98 -13.51
N LEU A 66 -21.40 1.73 -12.58
CA LEU A 66 -20.46 2.72 -12.04
C LEU A 66 -19.04 2.26 -12.29
N VAL A 67 -18.13 3.22 -12.43
CA VAL A 67 -16.69 2.97 -12.42
C VAL A 67 -16.10 3.63 -11.17
N TRP A 68 -15.38 2.85 -10.36
CA TRP A 68 -14.61 3.32 -9.22
C TRP A 68 -13.16 3.53 -9.63
N ASP A 69 -12.69 4.78 -9.57
CA ASP A 69 -11.40 5.26 -10.06
C ASP A 69 -11.12 4.95 -11.54
N LEU A 70 -10.15 5.65 -12.11
CA LEU A 70 -9.69 5.51 -13.50
C LEU A 70 -8.18 5.26 -13.61
N GLY A 71 -7.47 5.19 -12.49
CA GLY A 71 -6.03 4.96 -12.46
C GLY A 71 -5.25 6.18 -12.95
N ILE A 72 -4.10 5.90 -13.56
CA ILE A 72 -3.30 6.89 -14.31
C ILE A 72 -3.81 6.96 -15.75
N ARG A 73 -3.98 8.17 -16.30
CA ARG A 73 -4.33 8.39 -17.71
C ARG A 73 -3.21 7.90 -18.63
N LYS A 74 -3.59 7.35 -19.77
CA LYS A 74 -2.62 6.87 -20.77
C LYS A 74 -1.65 7.96 -21.26
N ASP A 75 -2.15 9.18 -21.41
CA ASP A 75 -1.40 10.37 -21.84
C ASP A 75 -1.06 11.25 -20.62
N TYR A 76 -0.39 10.69 -19.60
CA TYR A 76 -0.16 11.38 -18.31
C TYR A 76 0.63 12.69 -18.40
N ASP A 77 1.34 12.96 -19.50
CA ASP A 77 1.92 14.27 -19.79
C ASP A 77 0.86 15.38 -19.98
N ASN A 78 -0.40 15.00 -20.18
CA ASN A 78 -1.55 15.88 -20.38
C ASN A 78 -2.38 16.05 -19.09
N TYR A 79 -1.85 15.68 -17.92
CA TYR A 79 -2.45 16.10 -16.65
C TYR A 79 -2.44 17.63 -16.48
N ALA A 80 -3.01 18.12 -15.37
CA ALA A 80 -2.84 19.52 -14.98
C ALA A 80 -1.33 19.87 -14.90
N PRO A 81 -0.93 21.12 -15.23
CA PRO A 81 0.48 21.49 -15.36
C PRO A 81 1.35 21.14 -14.14
N SER A 82 0.81 21.30 -12.93
CA SER A 82 1.48 20.95 -11.66
C SER A 82 1.82 19.46 -11.60
N ILE A 83 0.89 18.59 -11.99
CA ILE A 83 1.06 17.13 -12.02
C ILE A 83 1.97 16.69 -13.17
N ALA A 84 1.77 17.23 -14.38
CA ALA A 84 2.58 16.89 -15.54
C ALA A 84 4.07 17.25 -15.32
N THR A 85 4.35 18.29 -14.54
CA THR A 85 5.72 18.67 -14.15
C THR A 85 6.27 17.79 -13.01
N TYR A 86 5.40 17.32 -12.12
CA TYR A 86 5.78 16.47 -10.97
C TYR A 86 6.10 15.03 -11.37
N ILE A 87 5.31 14.40 -12.24
CA ILE A 87 5.47 12.98 -12.57
C ILE A 87 6.91 12.61 -12.98
N PRO A 88 7.60 13.37 -13.85
CA PRO A 88 8.99 13.09 -14.22
C PRO A 88 9.99 13.10 -13.05
N THR A 89 9.69 13.78 -11.93
CA THR A 89 10.56 13.83 -10.75
C THR A 89 10.43 12.61 -9.84
N THR A 90 9.42 11.76 -10.06
CA THR A 90 9.13 10.61 -9.20
C THR A 90 10.10 9.44 -9.42
N ASN A 91 10.70 9.36 -10.62
CA ASN A 91 11.45 8.19 -11.14
C ASN A 91 10.60 6.91 -11.21
N TYR A 92 9.27 7.03 -11.32
CA TYR A 92 8.42 5.86 -11.56
C TYR A 92 8.48 5.40 -13.01
N ASP A 93 8.64 4.10 -13.20
CA ASP A 93 8.27 3.39 -14.41
C ASP A 93 6.75 3.19 -14.41
N ILE A 94 6.04 4.06 -15.14
CA ILE A 94 4.58 4.06 -15.24
C ILE A 94 4.15 3.21 -16.44
N GLN A 95 3.45 2.11 -16.16
CA GLN A 95 2.93 1.19 -17.16
C GLN A 95 1.43 1.37 -17.31
N VAL A 96 1.04 2.19 -18.28
CA VAL A 96 -0.35 2.38 -18.70
C VAL A 96 -0.43 2.32 -20.23
N LYS A 97 -1.19 1.38 -20.78
CA LYS A 97 -1.31 1.18 -22.24
C LYS A 97 -2.64 1.70 -22.81
N VAL A 98 -3.67 1.69 -21.99
CA VAL A 98 -5.05 1.96 -22.33
C VAL A 98 -5.73 2.63 -21.14
N ASN A 99 -6.77 3.43 -21.41
CA ASN A 99 -7.63 3.97 -20.37
C ASN A 99 -8.64 2.91 -19.92
N VAL A 100 -9.28 3.11 -18.77
CA VAL A 100 -10.31 2.18 -18.26
C VAL A 100 -11.47 2.01 -19.26
N ILE A 101 -11.88 3.07 -19.96
CA ILE A 101 -12.95 2.96 -20.95
C ILE A 101 -12.59 2.03 -22.12
N ASP A 102 -11.34 2.02 -22.57
CA ASP A 102 -10.90 1.16 -23.66
C ASP A 102 -11.09 -0.32 -23.25
N ILE A 103 -10.72 -0.66 -22.02
CA ILE A 103 -10.90 -2.01 -21.45
C ILE A 103 -12.39 -2.38 -21.40
N LEU A 104 -13.26 -1.44 -20.99
CA LEU A 104 -14.70 -1.65 -20.95
C LEU A 104 -15.27 -1.94 -22.35
N GLU A 105 -14.93 -1.10 -23.34
CA GLU A 105 -15.45 -1.18 -24.70
C GLU A 105 -14.94 -2.43 -25.44
N GLU A 106 -13.68 -2.80 -25.25
CA GLU A 106 -13.09 -4.04 -25.78
C GLU A 106 -13.81 -5.29 -25.27
N ASN A 107 -14.45 -5.21 -24.09
CA ASN A 107 -15.23 -6.29 -23.48
C ASN A 107 -16.74 -6.07 -23.61
N GLY A 108 -17.18 -5.19 -24.52
CA GLY A 108 -18.58 -5.03 -24.89
C GLY A 108 -19.41 -4.13 -23.97
N ILE A 109 -18.79 -3.36 -23.07
CA ILE A 109 -19.47 -2.35 -22.26
C ILE A 109 -19.18 -0.98 -22.84
N ARG A 110 -20.18 -0.37 -23.45
CA ARG A 110 -20.02 0.97 -24.05
C ARG A 110 -19.87 2.03 -22.96
N GLY A 111 -19.03 3.04 -23.19
CA GLY A 111 -18.89 4.17 -22.25
C GLY A 111 -20.23 4.85 -21.89
N SER A 112 -21.18 4.88 -22.82
CA SER A 112 -22.53 5.42 -22.62
C SER A 112 -23.41 4.64 -21.63
N GLU A 113 -22.99 3.44 -21.23
CA GLU A 113 -23.68 2.64 -20.22
C GLU A 113 -23.21 2.94 -18.80
N ILE A 114 -22.11 3.67 -18.65
CA ILE A 114 -21.58 4.09 -17.36
C ILE A 114 -22.30 5.37 -16.95
N GLU A 115 -23.10 5.29 -15.89
CA GLU A 115 -23.84 6.47 -15.41
C GLU A 115 -22.93 7.42 -14.65
N ALA A 116 -21.92 6.89 -13.95
CA ALA A 116 -21.01 7.70 -13.16
C ALA A 116 -19.62 7.08 -13.05
N VAL A 117 -18.61 7.94 -13.05
CA VAL A 117 -17.27 7.67 -12.53
C VAL A 117 -17.20 8.24 -11.12
N ILE A 118 -16.76 7.44 -10.15
CA ILE A 118 -16.51 7.86 -8.78
C ILE A 118 -15.01 7.97 -8.61
N TRP A 119 -14.53 9.16 -8.27
CA TRP A 119 -13.17 9.33 -7.77
C TRP A 119 -13.17 9.07 -6.27
N SER A 120 -12.40 8.06 -5.85
CA SER A 120 -12.06 7.87 -4.44
C SER A 120 -11.44 9.14 -3.90
N HIS A 121 -10.55 9.77 -4.66
CA HIS A 121 -10.04 11.12 -4.45
C HIS A 121 -9.33 11.65 -5.70
N TRP A 122 -8.75 12.84 -5.61
CA TRP A 122 -8.30 13.63 -6.75
C TRP A 122 -6.82 13.45 -7.15
N HIS A 123 -6.08 12.54 -6.51
CA HIS A 123 -4.69 12.31 -6.90
C HIS A 123 -4.58 11.72 -8.30
N TRP A 124 -3.47 12.06 -8.95
CA TRP A 124 -3.20 11.79 -10.36
C TRP A 124 -3.32 10.32 -10.73
N ASP A 125 -3.00 9.39 -9.83
CA ASP A 125 -3.08 7.95 -10.04
C ASP A 125 -4.45 7.33 -9.79
N HIS A 126 -5.49 8.15 -9.53
CA HIS A 126 -6.88 7.70 -9.37
C HIS A 126 -7.82 8.33 -10.41
N ILE A 127 -7.51 9.54 -10.87
CA ILE A 127 -8.45 10.34 -11.65
C ILE A 127 -8.54 9.97 -13.13
N GLY A 128 -7.50 9.33 -13.68
CA GLY A 128 -7.39 8.95 -15.09
C GLY A 128 -7.74 10.07 -16.06
N ASP A 129 -8.50 9.73 -17.11
CA ASP A 129 -9.01 10.70 -18.09
C ASP A 129 -10.55 10.61 -18.22
N PRO A 130 -11.30 11.41 -17.44
CA PRO A 130 -12.75 11.44 -17.54
C PRO A 130 -13.26 11.91 -18.90
N SER A 131 -12.47 12.65 -19.68
CA SER A 131 -12.89 13.19 -20.98
C SER A 131 -13.14 12.09 -22.03
N THR A 132 -12.61 10.90 -21.77
CA THR A 132 -12.85 9.71 -22.59
C THR A 132 -14.28 9.16 -22.44
N PHE A 133 -14.95 9.45 -21.31
CA PHE A 133 -16.35 9.10 -21.10
C PHE A 133 -17.29 10.15 -21.70
N PRO A 134 -18.50 9.74 -22.16
CA PRO A 134 -19.49 10.70 -22.65
C PRO A 134 -19.84 11.78 -21.60
N PRO A 135 -20.23 12.99 -22.03
CA PRO A 135 -20.64 14.06 -21.10
C PRO A 135 -21.84 13.71 -20.20
N THR A 136 -22.60 12.66 -20.56
CA THR A 136 -23.72 12.13 -19.76
C THR A 136 -23.27 11.29 -18.56
N THR A 137 -21.98 10.95 -18.48
CA THR A 137 -21.42 10.23 -17.32
C THR A 137 -21.10 11.24 -16.23
N ASP A 138 -21.79 11.12 -15.10
CA ASP A 138 -21.57 11.93 -13.91
C ASP A 138 -20.15 11.71 -13.37
N LEU A 139 -19.58 12.76 -12.77
CA LEU A 139 -18.37 12.64 -11.97
C LEU A 139 -18.73 12.81 -10.50
N VAL A 140 -18.54 11.74 -9.71
CA VAL A 140 -18.88 11.70 -8.28
C VAL A 140 -17.62 11.87 -7.45
N VAL A 141 -17.67 12.77 -6.47
CA VAL A 141 -16.56 13.14 -5.59
C VAL A 141 -17.03 13.24 -4.13
N GLY A 142 -16.12 13.09 -3.17
CA GLY A 142 -16.45 13.21 -1.75
C GLY A 142 -16.57 14.65 -1.26
N ALA A 143 -17.03 14.79 -0.02
CA ALA A 143 -17.33 16.07 0.61
C ALA A 143 -16.11 17.00 0.73
N GLY A 144 -16.29 18.27 0.39
CA GLY A 144 -15.25 19.30 0.41
C GLY A 144 -14.41 19.39 -0.86
N PHE A 145 -14.57 18.46 -1.82
CA PHE A 145 -13.86 18.49 -3.09
C PHE A 145 -14.10 19.79 -3.85
N LYS A 146 -15.36 20.24 -3.98
CA LYS A 146 -15.64 21.42 -4.84
C LYS A 146 -15.02 22.69 -4.28
N GLU A 147 -15.06 22.85 -2.96
CA GLU A 147 -14.46 23.97 -2.27
C GLU A 147 -12.93 23.95 -2.40
N ALA A 148 -12.31 22.76 -2.26
CA ALA A 148 -10.86 22.65 -2.25
C ALA A 148 -10.22 22.62 -3.64
N MET A 149 -10.91 22.09 -4.66
CA MET A 149 -10.31 21.75 -5.95
C MET A 149 -10.79 22.63 -7.12
N LEU A 150 -11.82 23.47 -6.93
CA LEU A 150 -12.34 24.32 -8.01
C LEU A 150 -11.93 25.80 -7.85
N PRO A 151 -11.63 26.50 -8.96
CA PRO A 151 -11.57 25.97 -10.32
C PRO A 151 -10.30 25.14 -10.56
N GLY A 152 -10.37 24.22 -11.54
CA GLY A 152 -9.19 23.48 -12.01
C GLY A 152 -8.29 24.31 -12.93
N ALA A 153 -7.22 23.70 -13.45
CA ALA A 153 -6.38 24.32 -14.48
C ALA A 153 -7.12 24.38 -15.84
N PRO A 154 -6.98 25.46 -16.63
CA PRO A 154 -6.02 26.55 -16.48
C PRO A 154 -6.49 27.74 -15.61
N ALA A 155 -7.77 27.82 -15.22
CA ALA A 155 -8.26 28.93 -14.40
C ALA A 155 -7.52 29.04 -13.05
N ASN A 156 -7.15 27.90 -12.45
CA ASN A 156 -6.15 27.81 -11.38
C ASN A 156 -4.93 27.00 -11.87
N PRO A 157 -3.81 27.65 -12.25
CA PRO A 157 -2.63 26.95 -12.75
C PRO A 157 -1.97 26.00 -11.76
N GLU A 158 -2.14 26.23 -10.45
CA GLU A 158 -1.59 25.37 -9.39
C GLU A 158 -2.49 24.18 -9.07
N SER A 159 -3.72 24.15 -9.61
CA SER A 159 -4.65 23.05 -9.37
C SER A 159 -4.05 21.71 -9.84
N PRO A 160 -4.19 20.64 -9.06
CA PRO A 160 -3.78 19.29 -9.47
C PRO A 160 -4.75 18.66 -10.48
N ILE A 161 -5.95 19.21 -10.63
CA ILE A 161 -6.97 18.78 -11.60
C ILE A 161 -7.21 19.82 -12.69
N ARG A 162 -7.82 19.42 -13.81
CA ARG A 162 -8.17 20.30 -14.94
C ARG A 162 -9.65 20.64 -14.92
N GLU A 163 -10.01 21.81 -15.42
CA GLU A 163 -11.42 22.15 -15.64
C GLU A 163 -12.09 21.19 -16.62
N SER A 164 -11.33 20.68 -17.60
CA SER A 164 -11.80 19.69 -18.56
C SER A 164 -12.21 18.36 -17.95
N ASP A 165 -11.73 18.03 -16.74
CA ASP A 165 -12.04 16.76 -16.09
C ASP A 165 -13.51 16.71 -15.65
N TYR A 166 -14.11 17.87 -15.33
CA TYR A 166 -15.51 17.99 -14.91
C TYR A 166 -16.37 18.87 -15.86
N ALA A 167 -15.79 19.50 -16.87
CA ALA A 167 -16.54 20.33 -17.81
C ALA A 167 -17.58 19.50 -18.59
N GLY A 168 -18.78 20.07 -18.75
CA GLY A 168 -19.84 19.50 -19.58
C GLY A 168 -20.54 18.26 -19.00
N ARG A 169 -20.21 17.85 -17.78
CA ARG A 169 -20.87 16.75 -17.05
C ARG A 169 -21.40 17.21 -15.70
N ASN A 170 -22.26 16.41 -15.08
CA ASN A 170 -22.69 16.68 -13.71
C ASN A 170 -21.58 16.31 -12.73
N LEU A 171 -21.00 17.31 -12.07
CA LEU A 171 -20.07 17.10 -10.96
C LEU A 171 -20.87 16.99 -9.65
N ARG A 172 -21.02 15.76 -9.15
CA ARG A 172 -21.83 15.43 -7.98
C ARG A 172 -20.92 15.23 -6.76
N GLU A 173 -20.94 16.20 -5.87
CA GLU A 173 -20.30 16.10 -4.56
C GLU A 173 -21.27 15.46 -3.57
N ILE A 174 -20.82 14.40 -2.91
CA ILE A 174 -21.64 13.64 -1.96
C ILE A 174 -21.66 14.36 -0.61
N SER A 175 -22.87 14.50 -0.05
CA SER A 175 -23.05 14.87 1.35
C SER A 175 -23.39 13.65 2.19
N PHE A 176 -22.92 13.67 3.44
CA PHE A 176 -23.18 12.66 4.45
C PHE A 176 -24.25 13.11 5.46
N ASP A 177 -24.94 14.21 5.17
CA ASP A 177 -26.18 14.62 5.81
C ASP A 177 -27.36 14.53 4.83
N GLY A 178 -28.50 14.04 5.32
CA GLY A 178 -29.74 13.98 4.55
C GLY A 178 -30.20 12.59 4.12
N PRO A 179 -31.03 12.51 3.06
CA PRO A 179 -31.59 11.25 2.58
C PRO A 179 -30.48 10.29 2.13
N HIS A 180 -30.67 9.00 2.41
CA HIS A 180 -29.68 7.93 2.12
C HIS A 180 -28.38 8.01 2.93
N SER A 181 -28.22 9.02 3.79
CA SER A 181 -27.10 9.08 4.72
C SER A 181 -27.34 8.19 5.94
N LEU A 182 -26.30 7.48 6.35
CA LEU A 182 -26.31 6.57 7.50
C LEU A 182 -24.92 6.49 8.12
N ARG A 183 -24.72 5.56 9.06
CA ARG A 183 -23.41 5.25 9.62
C ARG A 183 -23.13 3.75 9.50
N ILE A 184 -21.94 3.40 9.06
CA ILE A 184 -21.45 2.02 9.00
C ILE A 184 -20.16 1.95 9.82
N GLY A 185 -20.24 1.30 10.99
CA GLY A 185 -19.20 1.41 12.01
C GLY A 185 -18.97 2.87 12.40
N ARG A 186 -17.73 3.34 12.27
CA ARG A 186 -17.37 4.73 12.56
C ARG A 186 -17.44 5.66 11.35
N PHE A 187 -17.71 5.15 10.15
CA PHE A 187 -17.83 5.95 8.93
C PHE A 187 -19.22 6.59 8.80
N PRO A 188 -19.32 7.91 8.57
CA PRO A 188 -20.45 8.47 7.82
C PRO A 188 -20.54 7.78 6.45
N ALA A 189 -21.75 7.44 6.03
CA ALA A 189 -21.98 6.69 4.82
C ALA A 189 -23.15 7.27 4.01
N PHE A 190 -23.13 7.06 2.71
CA PHE A 190 -24.19 7.41 1.78
C PHE A 190 -24.54 6.18 0.93
N ASP A 191 -25.79 5.74 0.98
CA ASP A 191 -26.29 4.64 0.14
C ASP A 191 -26.56 5.15 -1.28
N TYR A 192 -25.68 4.77 -2.22
CA TYR A 192 -25.67 5.34 -3.58
C TYR A 192 -26.92 4.96 -4.38
N PHE A 193 -27.38 3.72 -4.24
CA PHE A 193 -28.58 3.22 -4.94
C PHE A 193 -29.85 3.39 -4.10
N GLY A 194 -29.71 3.51 -2.78
CA GLY A 194 -30.83 3.64 -1.84
C GLY A 194 -31.51 2.33 -1.47
N ASP A 195 -30.90 1.20 -1.84
CA ASP A 195 -31.39 -0.17 -1.60
C ASP A 195 -30.41 -1.02 -0.76
N GLY A 196 -29.32 -0.40 -0.29
CA GLY A 196 -28.32 -0.99 0.55
C GLY A 196 -27.33 -1.93 -0.14
N SER A 197 -27.21 -1.83 -1.47
CA SER A 197 -26.29 -2.63 -2.30
C SER A 197 -24.89 -2.00 -2.46
N PHE A 198 -24.77 -0.67 -2.44
CA PHE A 198 -23.48 0.03 -2.53
C PHE A 198 -23.47 1.34 -1.75
N TYR A 199 -22.47 1.49 -0.88
CA TYR A 199 -22.29 2.66 -0.03
C TYR A 199 -20.99 3.40 -0.35
N LEU A 200 -21.04 4.72 -0.28
CA LEU A 200 -19.86 5.58 -0.23
C LEU A 200 -19.62 5.93 1.24
N LEU A 201 -18.39 5.76 1.72
CA LEU A 201 -17.97 6.03 3.10
C LEU A 201 -17.07 7.26 3.11
N ASP A 202 -17.34 8.21 4.00
CA ASP A 202 -16.47 9.37 4.23
C ASP A 202 -15.19 8.93 4.93
N SER A 203 -14.06 8.94 4.24
CA SER A 203 -12.77 8.45 4.75
C SER A 203 -11.67 9.51 4.67
N PRO A 204 -11.81 10.62 5.41
CA PRO A 204 -10.93 11.78 5.29
C PRO A 204 -9.54 11.52 5.87
N GLY A 205 -8.60 12.38 5.48
CA GLY A 205 -7.24 12.44 6.02
C GLY A 205 -6.18 12.36 4.93
N HIS A 206 -6.24 11.36 4.05
CA HIS A 206 -5.29 11.28 2.92
C HIS A 206 -5.47 12.43 1.94
N ALA A 207 -6.71 12.72 1.56
CA ALA A 207 -7.07 13.82 0.68
C ALA A 207 -8.43 14.42 1.10
N VAL A 208 -8.68 15.68 0.74
CA VAL A 208 -10.03 16.27 0.87
C VAL A 208 -11.00 15.48 -0.01
N GLY A 209 -12.15 15.13 0.57
CA GLY A 209 -13.19 14.36 -0.13
C GLY A 209 -12.79 12.92 -0.44
N HIS A 210 -11.84 12.34 0.30
CA HIS A 210 -11.49 10.93 0.13
C HIS A 210 -12.66 10.00 0.51
N LEU A 211 -12.94 9.02 -0.34
CA LEU A 211 -14.02 8.06 -0.22
C LEU A 211 -13.50 6.62 -0.19
N CYS A 212 -14.13 5.78 0.64
CA CYS A 212 -14.12 4.34 0.43
C CYS A 212 -15.47 3.88 -0.14
N GLY A 213 -15.48 2.84 -0.96
CA GLY A 213 -16.70 2.17 -1.42
C GLY A 213 -16.95 0.91 -0.59
N LEU A 214 -18.21 0.60 -0.27
CA LEU A 214 -18.59 -0.66 0.38
C LEU A 214 -19.72 -1.31 -0.42
N ALA A 215 -19.38 -2.40 -1.13
CA ALA A 215 -20.26 -3.09 -2.05
C ALA A 215 -20.77 -4.40 -1.47
N ARG A 216 -22.09 -4.60 -1.37
CA ARG A 216 -22.67 -5.88 -0.98
C ARG A 216 -22.58 -6.85 -2.15
N THR A 217 -21.86 -7.95 -1.96
CA THR A 217 -21.61 -8.94 -3.01
C THR A 217 -22.54 -10.14 -2.96
N THR A 218 -23.02 -10.54 -1.78
CA THR A 218 -23.99 -11.64 -1.60
C THR A 218 -24.99 -11.31 -0.51
N THR A 219 -26.12 -12.01 -0.52
CA THR A 219 -27.11 -12.05 0.57
C THR A 219 -27.32 -13.51 1.00
N GLY A 220 -27.41 -13.76 2.30
CA GLY A 220 -27.62 -15.10 2.85
C GLY A 220 -26.43 -16.08 2.72
N PRO A 221 -25.26 -15.78 3.31
CA PRO A 221 -24.94 -14.66 4.19
C PRO A 221 -24.58 -13.38 3.44
N ASP A 222 -24.71 -12.25 4.14
CA ASP A 222 -24.24 -10.97 3.62
C ASP A 222 -22.71 -10.96 3.56
N THR A 223 -22.17 -10.62 2.39
CA THR A 223 -20.73 -10.37 2.21
C THR A 223 -20.52 -9.05 1.49
N PHE A 224 -19.39 -8.42 1.74
CA PHE A 224 -19.03 -7.12 1.20
C PHE A 224 -17.59 -7.09 0.69
N ILE A 225 -17.36 -6.26 -0.31
CA ILE A 225 -16.02 -5.81 -0.70
C ILE A 225 -15.90 -4.33 -0.35
N LEU A 226 -14.83 -3.96 0.34
CA LEU A 226 -14.47 -2.57 0.59
C LEU A 226 -13.42 -2.13 -0.44
N LEU A 227 -13.74 -1.08 -1.19
CA LEU A 227 -12.86 -0.40 -2.15
C LEU A 227 -12.22 0.79 -1.43
N GLY A 228 -10.97 0.65 -1.02
CA GLY A 228 -10.34 1.54 -0.05
C GLY A 228 -9.73 2.81 -0.61
N GLY A 229 -9.52 2.90 -1.93
CA GLY A 229 -8.68 3.96 -2.49
C GLY A 229 -7.33 4.01 -1.75
N ASP A 230 -6.98 5.21 -1.30
CA ASP A 230 -5.79 5.51 -0.52
C ASP A 230 -6.11 5.82 0.95
N VAL A 231 -7.16 5.21 1.50
CA VAL A 231 -7.35 5.19 2.97
C VAL A 231 -6.07 4.71 3.67
N CYS A 232 -5.30 3.86 2.99
CA CYS A 232 -3.87 3.68 3.17
C CYS A 232 -3.24 3.08 1.88
N HIS A 233 -1.92 3.21 1.73
CA HIS A 233 -1.19 2.81 0.52
C HIS A 233 -0.64 1.37 0.57
N TYR A 234 -0.62 0.75 1.75
CA TYR A 234 -0.04 -0.58 1.93
C TYR A 234 -0.75 -1.36 3.04
N PRO A 235 -0.96 -2.68 2.90
CA PRO A 235 -1.70 -3.44 3.89
C PRO A 235 -1.05 -3.44 5.28
N GLY A 236 0.28 -3.34 5.34
CA GLY A 236 1.01 -3.18 6.59
C GLY A 236 0.67 -1.91 7.38
N ILE A 237 -0.03 -0.94 6.79
CA ILE A 237 -0.50 0.27 7.48
C ILE A 237 -1.74 -0.01 8.33
N PHE A 238 -2.60 -0.95 7.94
CA PHE A 238 -3.80 -1.31 8.69
C PHE A 238 -3.74 -2.72 9.30
N ARG A 239 -2.75 -3.53 8.92
CA ARG A 239 -2.52 -4.88 9.46
C ARG A 239 -1.09 -5.09 9.97
N PRO A 240 -0.90 -5.97 10.97
CA PRO A 240 -1.96 -6.52 11.82
C PRO A 240 -2.65 -5.42 12.65
N SER A 241 -3.71 -5.77 13.36
CA SER A 241 -4.40 -4.87 14.28
C SER A 241 -4.73 -5.58 15.60
N GLU A 242 -5.20 -4.83 16.60
CA GLU A 242 -5.70 -5.42 17.85
C GLU A 242 -6.87 -6.40 17.63
N HIS A 243 -7.61 -6.23 16.53
CA HIS A 243 -8.79 -7.01 16.19
C HIS A 243 -8.48 -8.16 15.23
N LEU A 244 -7.43 -8.02 14.43
CA LEU A 244 -6.91 -9.03 13.51
C LEU A 244 -5.39 -9.16 13.69
N PRO A 245 -4.94 -9.86 14.75
CA PRO A 245 -3.52 -10.05 15.01
C PRO A 245 -2.89 -10.99 13.97
N VAL A 246 -1.55 -11.03 13.95
CA VAL A 246 -0.81 -12.00 13.14
C VAL A 246 -1.25 -13.43 13.54
N PRO A 247 -1.59 -14.30 12.58
CA PRO A 247 -2.01 -15.66 12.89
C PRO A 247 -0.85 -16.46 13.50
N GLU A 248 -1.15 -17.38 14.43
CA GLU A 248 -0.13 -18.25 15.04
C GLU A 248 0.61 -19.10 14.00
N SER A 249 -0.09 -19.48 12.93
CA SER A 249 0.45 -20.26 11.82
C SER A 249 -0.28 -19.95 10.50
N ILE A 250 0.43 -20.04 9.38
CA ILE A 250 -0.08 -19.80 8.02
C ILE A 250 0.13 -21.06 7.19
N SER A 251 -0.94 -21.53 6.54
CA SER A 251 -0.93 -22.66 5.61
C SER A 251 -1.78 -22.35 4.38
N PRO A 252 -1.30 -22.65 3.15
CA PRO A 252 0.02 -23.23 2.83
C PRO A 252 1.18 -22.27 3.13
N HIS A 253 2.39 -22.81 3.31
CA HIS A 253 3.55 -22.00 3.69
C HIS A 253 3.86 -20.94 2.61
N PRO A 254 3.80 -19.62 2.91
CA PRO A 254 3.85 -18.56 1.90
C PRO A 254 5.16 -18.53 1.11
N CYS A 255 6.29 -18.92 1.74
CA CYS A 255 7.60 -18.96 1.07
C CYS A 255 7.99 -20.35 0.53
N ASN A 256 7.22 -21.39 0.83
CA ASN A 256 7.51 -22.76 0.40
C ASN A 256 6.18 -23.50 0.20
N PRO A 257 5.41 -23.16 -0.84
CA PRO A 257 4.05 -23.68 -1.02
C PRO A 257 3.96 -25.21 -1.11
N GLN A 258 5.07 -25.89 -1.40
CA GLN A 258 5.18 -27.35 -1.46
C GLN A 258 5.42 -28.00 -0.09
N SER A 259 5.61 -27.21 0.97
CA SER A 259 5.81 -27.72 2.32
C SER A 259 4.48 -28.03 3.00
N ASP A 260 4.40 -29.20 3.63
CA ASP A 260 3.31 -29.56 4.54
C ASP A 260 3.42 -28.88 5.92
N LEU A 261 4.55 -28.20 6.20
CA LEU A 261 4.76 -27.48 7.45
C LEU A 261 4.19 -26.06 7.35
N PRO A 262 3.37 -25.63 8.33
CA PRO A 262 2.87 -24.26 8.33
C PRO A 262 4.00 -23.28 8.68
N PHE A 263 3.88 -22.04 8.19
CA PHE A 263 4.77 -20.95 8.59
C PHE A 263 4.29 -20.36 9.91
N CYS A 264 5.17 -20.26 10.91
CA CYS A 264 4.85 -19.64 12.20
C CYS A 264 5.43 -18.23 12.26
N PRO A 265 4.67 -17.19 11.86
CA PRO A 265 5.19 -15.81 11.76
C PRO A 265 5.43 -15.15 13.13
N GLY A 266 4.78 -15.63 14.19
CA GLY A 266 4.62 -14.90 15.45
C GLY A 266 5.93 -14.45 16.09
N SER A 267 6.92 -15.35 16.27
CA SER A 267 8.18 -14.99 16.93
C SER A 267 8.99 -13.95 16.15
N ALA A 268 9.04 -14.10 14.83
CA ALA A 268 9.79 -13.19 13.97
C ALA A 268 9.15 -11.81 13.85
N PHE A 269 7.82 -11.76 13.77
CA PHE A 269 7.07 -10.51 13.78
C PHE A 269 7.22 -9.79 15.13
N ASP A 270 7.11 -10.52 16.25
CA ASP A 270 7.31 -9.98 17.59
C ASP A 270 8.70 -9.37 17.77
N ASP A 271 9.74 -10.06 17.30
CA ASP A 271 11.11 -9.56 17.41
C ASP A 271 11.35 -8.34 16.52
N LEU A 272 10.75 -8.31 15.32
CA LEU A 272 10.74 -7.13 14.47
C LEU A 272 10.03 -5.95 15.15
N GLN A 273 8.84 -6.15 15.72
CA GLN A 273 8.10 -5.10 16.44
C GLN A 273 8.88 -4.59 17.65
N LYS A 274 9.40 -5.49 18.49
CA LYS A 274 10.23 -5.12 19.66
C LYS A 274 11.44 -4.29 19.25
N SER A 275 12.13 -4.67 18.17
CA SER A 275 13.30 -3.93 17.67
C SER A 275 12.95 -2.51 17.20
N ARG A 276 11.68 -2.26 16.86
CA ARG A 276 11.14 -0.97 16.43
C ARG A 276 10.38 -0.24 17.55
N GLY A 277 10.42 -0.75 18.78
CA GLY A 277 9.69 -0.17 19.92
C GLY A 277 8.16 -0.29 19.82
N ARG A 278 7.67 -1.25 19.02
CA ARG A 278 6.25 -1.50 18.76
C ARG A 278 5.75 -2.75 19.49
N LYS A 279 4.44 -2.84 19.70
CA LYS A 279 3.76 -4.02 20.23
C LYS A 279 3.48 -5.03 19.10
N PRO A 280 3.36 -6.33 19.41
CA PRO A 280 2.89 -7.36 18.48
C PRO A 280 1.53 -7.09 17.83
N THR A 281 0.70 -6.24 18.44
CA THR A 281 -0.63 -5.87 17.93
C THR A 281 -0.63 -4.56 17.14
N ASP A 282 0.48 -3.82 17.14
CA ASP A 282 0.60 -2.62 16.33
C ASP A 282 0.73 -3.01 14.85
N THR A 283 0.29 -2.13 13.96
CA THR A 283 0.46 -2.27 12.52
C THR A 283 1.94 -2.39 12.14
N LEU A 284 2.23 -2.97 10.98
CA LEU A 284 3.61 -3.08 10.50
C LEU A 284 4.23 -1.70 10.24
N TYR A 285 3.41 -0.75 9.79
CA TYR A 285 3.77 0.63 9.52
C TYR A 285 2.70 1.62 9.99
N ASP A 286 3.13 2.83 10.29
CA ASP A 286 2.36 4.06 10.37
C ASP A 286 2.38 4.74 9.00
N MET A 287 1.27 5.40 8.65
CA MET A 287 1.18 6.22 7.45
C MET A 287 1.90 7.55 7.64
N THR A 288 2.68 7.95 6.65
CA THR A 288 3.43 9.23 6.68
C THR A 288 3.16 10.13 5.49
N TYR A 289 2.20 9.75 4.64
CA TYR A 289 1.82 10.49 3.44
C TYR A 289 0.29 10.67 3.40
N GLY A 290 -0.14 11.87 3.04
CA GLY A 290 -1.52 12.33 3.12
C GLY A 290 -1.61 13.78 3.62
N LEU A 291 -2.77 14.40 3.44
CA LEU A 291 -3.02 15.81 3.78
C LEU A 291 -3.04 16.08 5.29
N ASP A 292 -3.74 15.24 6.06
CA ASP A 292 -3.85 15.28 7.52
C ASP A 292 -3.55 13.90 8.09
N ILE A 293 -2.29 13.66 8.45
CA ILE A 293 -1.80 12.35 8.92
C ILE A 293 -2.50 11.90 10.22
N PRO A 294 -2.70 12.74 11.26
CA PRO A 294 -3.48 12.36 12.43
C PRO A 294 -4.92 11.93 12.10
N LEU A 295 -5.62 12.66 11.23
CA LEU A 295 -6.97 12.30 10.81
C LEU A 295 -6.96 11.01 10.00
N ALA A 296 -6.03 10.87 9.05
CA ALA A 296 -5.91 9.68 8.22
C ALA A 296 -5.61 8.43 9.06
N THR A 297 -4.79 8.56 10.11
CA THR A 297 -4.52 7.48 11.08
C THR A 297 -5.78 7.10 11.87
N THR A 298 -6.62 8.08 12.23
CA THR A 298 -7.92 7.83 12.86
C THR A 298 -8.84 7.06 11.91
N THR A 299 -8.88 7.44 10.64
CA THR A 299 -9.66 6.79 9.59
C THR A 299 -9.17 5.36 9.30
N VAL A 300 -7.87 5.10 9.34
CA VAL A 300 -7.31 3.73 9.29
C VAL A 300 -7.82 2.88 10.46
N GLY A 301 -7.95 3.46 11.66
CA GLY A 301 -8.59 2.78 12.78
C GLY A 301 -10.04 2.39 12.48
N HIS A 302 -10.80 3.23 11.77
CA HIS A 302 -12.17 2.90 11.35
C HIS A 302 -12.17 1.75 10.34
N LEU A 303 -11.20 1.72 9.42
CA LEU A 303 -11.00 0.63 8.47
C LEU A 303 -10.72 -0.69 9.20
N GLN A 304 -9.88 -0.68 10.23
CA GLN A 304 -9.54 -1.88 11.03
C GLN A 304 -10.77 -2.53 11.68
N ASP A 305 -11.78 -1.74 12.09
CA ASP A 305 -13.02 -2.27 12.66
C ASP A 305 -13.84 -3.07 11.63
N LEU A 306 -13.78 -2.67 10.35
CA LEU A 306 -14.43 -3.38 9.24
C LEU A 306 -13.58 -4.57 8.78
N ASP A 307 -12.27 -4.38 8.73
CA ASP A 307 -11.29 -5.35 8.25
C ASP A 307 -11.28 -6.65 9.05
N CYS A 308 -11.52 -6.58 10.36
CA CYS A 308 -11.58 -7.76 11.21
C CYS A 308 -12.86 -8.59 11.01
N ASN A 309 -13.82 -8.13 10.18
CA ASN A 309 -15.05 -8.86 9.91
C ASN A 309 -14.85 -9.82 8.74
N GLU A 310 -14.99 -11.12 8.98
CA GLU A 310 -14.83 -12.17 7.95
C GLU A 310 -15.83 -12.11 6.78
N ASN A 311 -16.84 -11.22 6.85
CA ASN A 311 -17.77 -10.93 5.77
C ASN A 311 -17.38 -9.69 4.96
N VAL A 312 -16.24 -9.06 5.23
CA VAL A 312 -15.74 -7.91 4.49
C VAL A 312 -14.37 -8.25 3.90
N PHE A 313 -14.23 -8.09 2.59
CA PHE A 313 -12.95 -8.19 1.91
C PHE A 313 -12.43 -6.79 1.57
N VAL A 314 -11.39 -6.35 2.27
CA VAL A 314 -10.76 -5.03 2.08
C VAL A 314 -9.75 -5.08 0.94
N ILE A 315 -9.91 -4.16 -0.03
CA ILE A 315 -9.01 -3.96 -1.16
C ILE A 315 -8.63 -2.49 -1.22
N ILE A 316 -7.35 -2.16 -1.07
CA ILE A 316 -6.80 -0.80 -1.26
C ILE A 316 -6.20 -0.63 -2.67
N ALA A 317 -6.06 0.60 -3.14
CA ALA A 317 -5.74 0.88 -4.54
C ALA A 317 -4.40 0.33 -5.01
N HIS A 318 -3.41 0.26 -4.11
CA HIS A 318 -2.04 -0.16 -4.43
C HIS A 318 -1.69 -1.56 -3.95
N ASP A 319 -2.70 -2.42 -3.78
CA ASP A 319 -2.48 -3.78 -3.30
C ASP A 319 -2.07 -4.76 -4.42
N GLY A 320 -0.76 -4.94 -4.56
CA GLY A 320 -0.21 -5.93 -5.50
C GLY A 320 -0.64 -7.38 -5.21
N SER A 321 -0.92 -7.73 -3.94
CA SER A 321 -1.36 -9.08 -3.61
C SER A 321 -2.79 -9.36 -4.12
N VAL A 322 -3.66 -8.35 -4.10
CA VAL A 322 -4.99 -8.46 -4.71
C VAL A 322 -4.87 -8.53 -6.22
N ARG A 323 -4.06 -7.66 -6.85
CA ARG A 323 -3.79 -7.72 -8.30
C ARG A 323 -3.40 -9.14 -8.74
N ASP A 324 -2.51 -9.78 -8.00
CA ASP A 324 -1.93 -11.07 -8.40
C ASP A 324 -2.77 -12.27 -7.94
N GLY A 325 -3.68 -12.08 -6.98
CA GLY A 325 -4.39 -13.17 -6.29
C GLY A 325 -5.85 -13.37 -6.67
N VAL A 326 -6.50 -12.41 -7.35
CA VAL A 326 -7.94 -12.48 -7.68
C VAL A 326 -8.20 -12.44 -9.18
N ASP A 327 -9.42 -12.82 -9.58
CA ASP A 327 -9.85 -12.69 -10.97
C ASP A 327 -10.02 -11.23 -11.39
N HIS A 328 -9.68 -10.90 -12.64
CA HIS A 328 -9.90 -9.56 -13.21
C HIS A 328 -11.11 -9.55 -14.14
N PHE A 329 -11.64 -8.36 -14.39
CA PHE A 329 -12.65 -8.08 -15.41
C PHE A 329 -12.29 -8.79 -16.73
N PRO A 330 -13.23 -9.52 -17.35
CA PRO A 330 -14.68 -9.47 -17.16
C PRO A 330 -15.26 -10.31 -16.02
N LYS A 331 -14.45 -11.07 -15.28
CA LYS A 331 -14.95 -11.92 -14.18
C LYS A 331 -15.28 -11.08 -12.94
N SER A 332 -16.24 -11.60 -12.15
CA SER A 332 -16.70 -10.99 -10.90
C SER A 332 -15.90 -11.45 -9.69
N LEU A 333 -15.76 -10.55 -8.72
CA LEU A 333 -15.22 -10.81 -7.41
C LEU A 333 -16.25 -11.33 -6.38
N ASN A 334 -17.53 -11.40 -6.70
CA ASN A 334 -18.59 -11.67 -5.71
C ASN A 334 -18.47 -13.02 -5.00
N ALA A 335 -17.80 -14.00 -5.62
CA ALA A 335 -17.51 -15.31 -5.02
C ALA A 335 -16.24 -15.32 -4.15
N TRP A 336 -15.69 -14.16 -3.76
CA TRP A 336 -14.43 -14.05 -3.02
C TRP A 336 -14.40 -14.88 -1.74
N LYS A 337 -15.53 -14.95 -1.01
CA LYS A 337 -15.61 -15.68 0.27
C LYS A 337 -15.56 -17.19 0.04
N GLU A 338 -16.31 -17.69 -0.95
CA GLU A 338 -16.27 -19.11 -1.35
C GLU A 338 -14.89 -19.52 -1.87
N LYS A 339 -14.24 -18.65 -2.65
CA LYS A 339 -12.89 -18.88 -3.18
C LYS A 339 -11.79 -18.71 -2.12
N GLY A 340 -12.12 -18.28 -0.90
CA GLY A 340 -11.17 -18.10 0.19
C GLY A 340 -10.19 -16.93 0.02
N TRP A 341 -10.43 -16.03 -0.94
CA TRP A 341 -9.52 -14.91 -1.22
C TRP A 341 -9.34 -13.98 -0.03
N GLY A 342 -10.43 -13.68 0.69
CA GLY A 342 -10.37 -12.81 1.88
C GLY A 342 -9.40 -13.34 2.93
N ASN A 343 -9.47 -14.63 3.25
CA ASN A 343 -8.57 -15.25 4.25
C ASN A 343 -7.14 -15.36 3.73
N MET A 344 -6.97 -15.92 2.52
CA MET A 344 -5.66 -16.14 1.92
C MET A 344 -4.86 -14.84 1.79
N LEU A 345 -5.49 -13.81 1.24
CA LEU A 345 -4.83 -12.52 1.01
C LEU A 345 -4.63 -11.78 2.32
N SER A 346 -5.57 -11.80 3.27
CA SER A 346 -5.36 -11.17 4.58
C SER A 346 -4.15 -11.74 5.31
N HIS A 347 -3.91 -13.05 5.20
CA HIS A 347 -2.72 -13.68 5.76
C HIS A 347 -1.44 -13.29 5.00
N LEU A 348 -1.45 -13.25 3.66
CA LEU A 348 -0.32 -12.80 2.87
C LEU A 348 0.01 -11.31 3.12
N GLN A 349 -1.01 -10.48 3.27
CA GLN A 349 -0.95 -9.05 3.56
C GLN A 349 -0.44 -8.77 5.00
N ALA A 350 -0.73 -9.66 5.95
CA ALA A 350 -0.19 -9.60 7.31
C ALA A 350 1.20 -10.25 7.45
N SER A 351 1.60 -11.10 6.51
CA SER A 351 2.85 -11.87 6.54
C SER A 351 3.83 -11.50 5.43
N THR A 352 3.63 -10.35 4.77
CA THR A 352 4.36 -9.97 3.55
C THR A 352 5.86 -10.18 3.69
N SER A 353 6.50 -10.38 2.52
CA SER A 353 7.93 -10.59 2.33
C SER A 353 8.83 -9.75 3.23
N ASP A 354 8.39 -8.57 3.65
CA ASP A 354 9.13 -7.65 4.52
C ASP A 354 9.40 -8.23 5.91
N THR A 355 8.41 -8.91 6.51
CA THR A 355 8.58 -9.61 7.80
C THR A 355 9.58 -10.74 7.67
N HIS A 356 9.51 -11.52 6.58
CA HIS A 356 10.43 -12.63 6.31
C HIS A 356 11.85 -12.17 5.94
N MET A 357 12.00 -11.10 5.15
CA MET A 357 13.30 -10.48 4.85
C MET A 357 13.97 -9.97 6.13
N ALA A 358 13.19 -9.43 7.08
CA ALA A 358 13.67 -9.11 8.41
C ALA A 358 14.02 -10.38 9.23
N THR A 359 13.22 -11.44 9.16
CA THR A 359 13.49 -12.72 9.85
C THR A 359 14.77 -13.40 9.37
N MET A 360 14.99 -13.50 8.06
CA MET A 360 16.20 -14.13 7.49
C MET A 360 17.47 -13.41 7.94
N GLN A 361 17.40 -12.11 8.18
CA GLN A 361 18.55 -11.34 8.67
C GLN A 361 18.76 -11.45 10.18
N LEU A 362 17.70 -11.52 10.98
CA LEU A 362 17.81 -11.80 12.42
C LEU A 362 18.40 -13.21 12.65
N GLN A 363 17.94 -14.20 11.89
CA GLN A 363 18.49 -15.56 11.91
C GLN A 363 19.96 -15.62 11.43
N ASN A 364 20.34 -14.83 10.43
CA ASN A 364 21.75 -14.72 10.00
C ASN A 364 22.65 -14.00 11.04
N LYS A 365 22.11 -13.02 11.79
CA LYS A 365 22.84 -12.39 12.90
C LYS A 365 23.03 -13.33 14.08
N GLU A 366 22.06 -14.18 14.38
CA GLU A 366 22.21 -15.22 15.41
C GLU A 366 23.16 -16.35 14.97
N HIS A 367 23.11 -16.80 13.71
CA HIS A 367 24.08 -17.77 13.19
C HIS A 367 25.52 -17.24 13.22
N CYS A 368 25.73 -15.94 12.96
CA CYS A 368 27.04 -15.30 13.13
C CYS A 368 27.48 -15.23 14.61
N ARG A 369 26.57 -14.94 15.55
CA ARG A 369 26.89 -14.90 16.99
C ARG A 369 27.19 -16.28 17.58
N ILE A 370 26.43 -17.30 17.20
CA ILE A 370 26.62 -18.68 17.65
C ILE A 370 27.97 -19.23 17.16
N ASN A 371 28.38 -18.91 15.92
CA ASN A 371 29.69 -19.31 15.41
C ASN A 371 30.86 -18.60 16.09
N THR A 372 30.71 -17.34 16.52
CA THR A 372 31.74 -16.65 17.30
C THR A 372 31.86 -17.18 18.74
N ASP A 373 30.76 -17.58 19.38
CA ASP A 373 30.78 -18.14 20.74
C ASP A 373 31.28 -19.60 20.78
N ILE A 374 31.00 -20.40 19.73
CA ILE A 374 31.53 -21.76 19.59
C ILE A 374 33.04 -21.72 19.29
N ALA A 375 33.50 -20.77 18.49
CA ALA A 375 34.93 -20.56 18.23
C ALA A 375 35.68 -20.09 19.50
N ALA A 376 35.08 -19.21 20.31
CA ALA A 376 35.67 -18.74 21.57
C ALA A 376 35.75 -19.84 22.65
N ARG A 377 34.81 -20.79 22.68
CA ARG A 377 34.81 -21.91 23.64
C ARG A 377 35.74 -23.07 23.27
N LYS A 378 36.14 -23.21 22.01
CA LYS A 378 37.05 -24.29 21.56
C LYS A 378 38.55 -24.00 21.72
N ILE A 379 38.94 -22.77 22.07
CA ILE A 379 40.36 -22.37 22.20
C ILE A 379 40.87 -22.53 23.66
N GLY A 380 40.06 -23.10 24.57
CA GLY A 380 40.34 -23.16 26.01
C GLY A 380 40.50 -24.54 26.65
N SER A 381 41.23 -25.50 26.04
CA SER A 381 41.77 -26.74 26.66
C SER A 381 42.32 -27.61 25.52
N THR A 382 43.53 -28.15 25.44
CA THR A 382 44.42 -28.78 26.43
C THR A 382 45.74 -29.12 25.72
N GLU A 383 46.85 -29.17 26.47
CA GLU A 383 48.19 -29.59 26.03
C GLU A 383 48.36 -31.13 25.89
N ARG A 384 49.23 -31.50 24.91
CA ARG A 384 50.23 -32.61 24.84
C ARG A 384 49.88 -34.07 24.45
N ALA A 385 50.54 -34.45 23.34
CA ALA A 385 51.39 -35.62 23.04
C ALA A 385 50.81 -36.94 22.47
N GLY A 386 51.28 -37.32 21.28
CA GLY A 386 51.17 -38.64 20.65
C GLY A 386 51.50 -38.60 19.14
N VAL A 387 52.33 -39.52 18.65
CA VAL A 387 53.09 -39.49 17.38
C VAL A 387 52.55 -40.53 16.36
N LEU A 388 52.59 -40.18 15.04
CA LEU A 388 52.43 -40.99 13.79
C LEU A 388 51.04 -41.63 13.55
N ASP A 389 50.44 -41.70 12.35
CA ASP A 389 50.89 -41.69 10.95
C ASP A 389 49.79 -41.15 10.01
N VAL A 390 50.18 -40.69 8.81
CA VAL A 390 49.31 -40.19 7.72
C VAL A 390 48.71 -41.37 6.90
N PRO A 391 47.55 -41.25 6.21
CA PRO A 391 47.52 -40.60 4.89
C PRO A 391 46.27 -39.75 4.56
N HIS A 392 46.53 -38.79 3.67
CA HIS A 392 45.66 -37.86 2.91
C HIS A 392 44.16 -38.12 2.77
N TYR A 393 43.35 -37.07 2.95
CA TYR A 393 42.75 -36.26 1.86
C TYR A 393 41.87 -35.16 2.50
N GLY A 394 42.12 -33.87 2.18
CA GLY A 394 41.26 -32.80 2.67
C GLY A 394 41.73 -31.38 2.35
N SER A 395 40.92 -30.70 1.53
CA SER A 395 40.63 -29.26 1.44
C SER A 395 41.75 -28.22 1.28
N PRO A 396 41.65 -27.30 0.29
CA PRO A 396 42.39 -26.07 0.29
C PRO A 396 41.71 -25.04 1.20
N ASP A 397 42.43 -24.60 2.22
CA ASP A 397 42.13 -23.40 2.99
C ASP A 397 42.45 -22.15 2.17
N TRP A 398 41.58 -21.16 2.38
CA TRP A 398 41.84 -19.76 2.17
C TRP A 398 42.85 -19.28 3.20
N ASP A 399 43.99 -18.73 2.77
CA ASP A 399 44.35 -17.37 3.19
C ASP A 399 45.53 -16.78 2.42
N CYS A 400 45.36 -15.50 2.12
CA CYS A 400 46.36 -14.43 2.09
C CYS A 400 47.76 -14.73 1.50
N LEU A 401 47.98 -14.25 0.27
CA LEU A 401 49.32 -13.89 -0.21
C LEU A 401 49.48 -12.38 -0.28
N LEU A 402 50.21 -11.84 0.68
CA LEU A 402 51.09 -10.70 0.49
C LEU A 402 52.48 -11.20 0.08
N GLY A 403 53.07 -10.56 -0.93
CA GLY A 403 54.52 -10.51 -1.22
C GLY A 403 54.96 -11.15 -2.55
N PRO A 404 56.12 -10.78 -3.13
CA PRO A 404 57.21 -9.99 -2.54
C PRO A 404 57.76 -8.82 -3.39
N GLU A 405 58.71 -8.12 -2.75
CA GLU A 405 59.45 -6.91 -3.11
C GLU A 405 60.38 -7.01 -4.34
N SER A 406 60.72 -5.87 -4.95
CA SER A 406 62.09 -5.30 -4.96
C SER A 406 62.17 -4.00 -5.78
N GLY A 407 62.91 -2.98 -5.28
CA GLY A 407 63.45 -1.93 -6.15
C GLY A 407 63.58 -0.47 -5.67
N LYS A 408 64.42 -0.22 -4.66
CA LYS A 408 65.35 0.93 -4.52
C LYS A 408 64.85 2.40 -4.35
N SER A 409 65.31 2.95 -3.21
CA SER A 409 66.06 4.21 -3.00
C SER A 409 65.37 5.44 -2.37
N ALA A 410 65.62 5.55 -1.05
CA ALA A 410 66.04 6.71 -0.24
C ALA A 410 65.68 8.15 -0.67
N SER A 411 65.00 8.90 0.22
CA SER A 411 65.63 9.78 1.23
C SER A 411 64.61 10.75 1.89
N GLY A 412 64.75 10.98 3.21
CA GLY A 412 64.19 12.16 3.90
C GLY A 412 63.14 11.92 5.00
N LEU A 413 63.57 11.99 6.27
CA LEU A 413 62.77 12.24 7.49
C LEU A 413 63.44 13.44 8.22
N PRO A 414 62.87 14.02 9.31
CA PRO A 414 61.51 14.54 9.50
C PRO A 414 61.51 15.92 10.24
N SER A 415 60.37 16.60 10.30
CA SER A 415 59.98 17.55 11.38
C SER A 415 58.61 18.12 11.02
N GLY A 416 57.65 18.39 11.91
CA GLY A 416 57.50 18.27 13.35
C GLY A 416 56.02 18.60 13.66
N CYS A 417 55.51 18.05 14.77
CA CYS A 417 54.15 18.28 15.27
C CYS A 417 53.87 19.76 15.61
N GLN A 418 52.62 20.23 15.40
CA GLN A 418 51.82 21.01 16.36
C GLN A 418 50.33 21.14 15.90
N PRO A 419 49.37 21.49 16.78
CA PRO A 419 48.07 20.79 16.89
C PRO A 419 46.80 21.60 16.54
N LEU A 420 45.67 20.86 16.51
CA LEU A 420 44.28 21.23 16.85
C LEU A 420 43.64 22.48 16.21
N GLY A 421 42.67 22.24 15.32
CA GLY A 421 41.65 23.22 14.91
C GLY A 421 40.39 22.54 14.37
N ALA A 422 39.31 22.61 15.15
CA ALA A 422 37.88 22.49 14.84
C ALA A 422 37.42 21.62 13.63
N ARG A 423 36.65 20.56 13.92
CA ARG A 423 35.74 19.93 12.94
C ARG A 423 34.50 20.81 12.72
N PRO A 424 34.03 20.99 11.47
CA PRO A 424 32.78 21.68 11.21
C PRO A 424 31.55 20.82 11.55
N SER A 425 30.50 21.55 11.91
CA SER A 425 29.19 21.13 12.38
C SER A 425 28.42 20.25 11.41
N ALA A 426 27.51 19.48 12.00
CA ALA A 426 26.51 18.61 11.39
C ALA A 426 25.91 19.20 10.10
N THR A 427 26.03 18.42 9.02
CA THR A 427 25.22 18.56 7.81
C THR A 427 23.76 18.30 8.16
N THR A 428 22.97 19.36 8.18
CA THR A 428 21.52 19.32 7.96
C THR A 428 21.23 18.60 6.64
N PRO A 429 20.31 17.62 6.59
CA PRO A 429 19.89 17.08 5.31
C PRO A 429 19.19 18.18 4.51
N HIS A 430 19.61 18.35 3.26
CA HIS A 430 18.93 19.19 2.28
C HIS A 430 17.50 18.68 2.10
N PHE A 431 16.54 19.46 2.60
CA PHE A 431 15.12 19.27 2.34
C PHE A 431 14.77 19.85 0.97
N ASP A 432 14.06 19.08 0.16
CA ASP A 432 13.57 19.45 -1.17
C ASP A 432 12.34 20.37 -1.06
N PRO A 433 12.40 21.63 -1.52
CA PRO A 433 11.29 22.58 -1.46
C PRO A 433 10.09 22.24 -2.37
N ALA A 434 10.21 21.26 -3.28
CA ALA A 434 9.12 20.89 -4.19
C ALA A 434 8.00 20.04 -3.53
N MET A 435 8.24 19.48 -2.34
CA MET A 435 7.22 18.76 -1.55
C MET A 435 6.15 19.70 -0.95
N TYR A 436 6.36 21.01 -0.96
CA TYR A 436 5.43 21.98 -0.39
C TYR A 436 4.32 22.43 -1.35
N LEU A 437 4.38 22.07 -2.64
CA LEU A 437 3.44 22.55 -3.64
C LEU A 437 2.03 21.92 -3.55
N ILE A 438 1.82 20.94 -2.66
CA ILE A 438 0.49 20.36 -2.36
C ILE A 438 -0.01 20.72 -0.94
N VAL A 439 0.80 21.39 -0.10
CA VAL A 439 0.46 21.65 1.32
C VAL A 439 0.34 23.15 1.66
N VAL A 440 0.51 24.08 0.70
CA VAL A 440 0.33 25.52 0.96
C VAL A 440 -0.65 26.17 0.00
N VAL A 441 -1.94 25.92 0.20
CA VAL A 441 -3.01 26.86 -0.19
C VAL A 441 -4.17 26.83 0.82
N LEU A 442 -3.91 26.84 2.14
CA LEU A 442 -4.97 27.14 3.14
C LEU A 442 -4.36 27.72 4.42
N LYS A 443 -3.85 28.97 4.36
CA LYS A 443 -3.79 29.84 5.55
C LYS A 443 -3.49 31.29 5.20
N LEU A 444 -4.50 32.01 4.70
CA LEU A 444 -4.66 33.46 4.80
C LEU A 444 -6.18 33.69 4.82
N ASP A 445 -6.79 34.19 5.88
CA ASP A 445 -6.86 35.62 6.22
C ASP A 445 -7.44 35.85 7.63
N PRO A 446 -7.38 37.07 8.20
CA PRO A 446 -6.66 38.27 7.75
C PRO A 446 -5.53 38.72 8.69
#